data_AF-A0AAD1DP83-F1
#
_entry.id   AF-A0AAD1DP83-F1
#
_cell.length_a   1.000
_cell.length_b   1.000
_cell.length_c   1.000
_cell.angle_alpha   90.00
_cell.angle_beta   90.00
_cell.angle_gamma   90.00
#
_symmetry.space_group_name_H-M   'P 1'
#
loop_
_entity.id
_entity.type
_entity.pdbx_description
1 polymer ?
#
loop_
_entity_poly.entity_id
_entity_poly.type
_entity_poly.pdbx_seq_one_letter_code
_entity_poly.pdbx_strand_id
1 'polypeptide(L)'
;MIQFLGKITVLFDKYDGKGNLLQYRTKENIPVSIIWGYNQTRPIIKIEGVQYNDVENNSLILAARDFSNNGNNTQLLQAFNNIRSNSSLMNYQITTYTYNPLVGVTSITPPSGHKEFYEYDSFNRLKAVKDINSKILKEYTYNYTPSTPISINTYYNVGMSQSFTKNDCPPNFIGGSFVFSVPADKYSSNISQTDANQKALAEINNNGQNMANIYASCVPAADVSCPFTPTNNYNISHYNSNFVYKPAINSVNAQYVFALPYFTTSLDWSQGVYVGSIASNYAPTANRTVVINNGSNVWNMIIDTSGQLTLKLISGSINYSSTPISFNFQYQK
;
A
#
# COMPACT_ATOMS: atom_id res chain seq x y z
N MET A 1 -39.00 61.79 8.99
CA MET A 1 -39.70 60.55 9.40
C MET A 1 -39.21 59.44 8.48
N ILE A 2 -38.21 58.68 8.91
CA ILE A 2 -37.58 57.63 8.09
C ILE A 2 -38.43 56.37 8.23
N GLN A 3 -39.12 56.00 7.17
CA GLN A 3 -39.94 54.79 7.09
C GLN A 3 -39.00 53.59 6.95
N PHE A 4 -38.79 52.85 8.05
CA PHE A 4 -38.14 51.55 8.00
C PHE A 4 -39.06 50.58 7.25
N LEU A 5 -38.76 50.32 5.98
CA LEU A 5 -39.33 49.17 5.26
C LEU A 5 -38.69 47.91 5.84
N GLY A 6 -39.30 47.39 6.91
CA GLY A 6 -38.92 46.13 7.53
C GLY A 6 -38.94 45.00 6.50
N LYS A 7 -37.89 44.17 6.53
CA LYS A 7 -37.73 43.01 5.65
C LYS A 7 -38.98 42.12 5.73
N ILE A 8 -39.77 42.12 4.66
CA ILE A 8 -41.04 41.40 4.60
C ILE A 8 -40.76 39.89 4.66
N THR A 9 -41.15 39.25 5.75
CA THR A 9 -40.81 37.85 6.08
C THR A 9 -42.10 37.08 6.39
N VAL A 10 -42.15 35.80 5.98
CA VAL A 10 -43.24 34.89 6.35
C VAL A 10 -43.19 34.67 7.87
N LEU A 11 -44.33 34.82 8.55
CA LEU A 11 -44.43 34.64 10.00
C LEU A 11 -45.11 33.30 10.30
N PHE A 12 -44.48 32.46 11.13
CA PHE A 12 -45.07 31.20 11.57
C PHE A 12 -45.71 31.40 12.94
N ASP A 13 -47.04 31.36 13.00
CA ASP A 13 -47.79 31.84 14.17
C ASP A 13 -48.17 30.72 15.15
N LYS A 14 -48.52 29.53 14.64
CA LYS A 14 -49.14 28.46 15.45
C LYS A 14 -48.66 27.09 15.01
N TYR A 15 -48.40 26.24 15.99
CA TYR A 15 -48.02 24.83 15.81
C TYR A 15 -48.91 23.94 16.68
N ASP A 16 -49.04 22.66 16.33
CA ASP A 16 -49.66 21.66 17.20
C ASP A 16 -48.65 21.06 18.20
N GLY A 17 -49.12 20.16 19.07
CA GLY A 17 -48.29 19.48 20.06
C GLY A 17 -47.22 18.53 19.48
N LYS A 18 -47.26 18.23 18.17
CA LYS A 18 -46.25 17.44 17.46
C LYS A 18 -45.24 18.32 16.70
N GLY A 19 -45.38 19.64 16.80
CA GLY A 19 -44.54 20.60 16.08
C GLY A 19 -44.95 20.80 14.61
N ASN A 20 -46.12 20.34 14.20
CA ASN A 20 -46.63 20.61 12.86
C ASN A 20 -47.14 22.05 12.77
N LEU A 21 -46.84 22.74 11.67
CA LEU A 21 -47.30 24.11 11.42
C LEU A 21 -48.82 24.13 11.18
N LEU A 22 -49.56 24.88 12.00
CA LEU A 22 -51.01 25.07 11.88
C LEU A 22 -51.36 26.39 11.20
N GLN A 23 -50.57 27.44 11.41
CA GLN A 23 -50.82 28.76 10.80
C GLN A 23 -49.52 29.48 10.51
N TYR A 24 -49.47 30.12 9.34
CA TYR A 24 -48.47 31.14 9.02
C TYR A 24 -49.13 32.35 8.34
N ARG A 25 -48.43 33.48 8.27
CA ARG A 25 -48.83 34.64 7.46
C ARG A 25 -47.89 34.83 6.28
N THR A 26 -48.47 35.13 5.13
CA THR A 26 -47.69 35.49 3.93
C THR A 26 -46.92 36.79 4.15
N LYS A 27 -46.11 37.17 3.17
CA LYS A 27 -45.39 38.45 3.15
C LYS A 27 -46.36 39.64 3.22
N GLU A 28 -47.54 39.49 2.68
CA GLU A 28 -48.63 40.46 2.66
C GLU A 28 -49.47 40.40 3.95
N ASN A 29 -48.99 39.71 4.98
CA ASN A 29 -49.65 39.52 6.28
C ASN A 29 -51.01 38.79 6.19
N ILE A 30 -51.22 38.00 5.13
CA ILE A 30 -52.46 37.22 4.93
C ILE A 30 -52.32 35.89 5.69
N PRO A 31 -53.28 35.53 6.58
CA PRO A 31 -53.22 34.27 7.31
C PRO A 31 -53.46 33.08 6.39
N VAL A 32 -52.71 32.00 6.61
CA VAL A 32 -52.85 30.72 5.95
C VAL A 32 -52.93 29.63 7.00
N SER A 33 -54.02 28.88 6.98
CA SER A 33 -54.33 27.81 7.92
C SER A 33 -54.11 26.44 7.29
N ILE A 34 -53.44 25.54 8.02
CA ILE A 34 -53.14 24.18 7.60
C ILE A 34 -53.84 23.20 8.53
N ILE A 35 -54.74 22.38 7.97
CA ILE A 35 -55.42 21.31 8.69
C ILE A 35 -54.65 20.01 8.46
N TRP A 36 -54.27 19.36 9.55
CA TRP A 36 -53.59 18.08 9.53
C TRP A 36 -54.57 16.92 9.74
N GLY A 37 -54.33 15.83 9.01
CA GLY A 37 -55.05 14.57 9.06
C GLY A 37 -54.07 13.39 9.11
N TYR A 38 -54.55 12.18 8.81
CA TYR A 38 -53.76 10.95 8.90
C TYR A 38 -53.03 10.83 10.26
N ASN A 39 -53.78 10.99 11.35
CA ASN A 39 -53.29 11.02 12.73
C ASN A 39 -52.26 12.12 13.01
N GLN A 40 -52.48 13.31 12.42
CA GLN A 40 -51.62 14.50 12.50
C GLN A 40 -50.24 14.28 11.87
N THR A 41 -50.16 13.49 10.80
CA THR A 41 -48.89 13.22 10.11
C THR A 41 -48.80 13.82 8.72
N ARG A 42 -49.94 14.25 8.13
CA ARG A 42 -49.99 14.84 6.79
C ARG A 42 -50.98 16.01 6.73
N PRO A 43 -50.67 17.13 6.04
CA PRO A 43 -51.63 18.19 5.75
C PRO A 43 -52.74 17.66 4.84
N ILE A 44 -54.01 17.90 5.15
CA ILE A 44 -55.14 17.50 4.30
C ILE A 44 -55.84 18.69 3.66
N ILE A 45 -55.75 19.87 4.28
CA ILE A 45 -56.36 21.10 3.78
C ILE A 45 -55.42 22.27 4.05
N LYS A 46 -55.27 23.15 3.06
CA LYS A 46 -54.67 24.48 3.19
C LYS A 46 -55.74 25.52 2.83
N ILE A 47 -55.94 26.52 3.68
CA ILE A 47 -56.92 27.59 3.48
C ILE A 47 -56.20 28.94 3.60
N GLU A 48 -56.22 29.73 2.53
CA GLU A 48 -55.62 31.07 2.53
C GLU A 48 -56.70 32.14 2.79
N GLY A 49 -56.37 33.11 3.63
CA GLY A 49 -57.26 34.23 4.01
C GLY A 49 -58.03 34.03 5.31
N VAL A 50 -57.82 32.93 6.05
CA VAL A 50 -58.53 32.64 7.30
C VAL A 50 -57.56 32.25 8.43
N GLN A 51 -57.84 32.67 9.66
CA GLN A 51 -57.06 32.25 10.83
C GLN A 51 -57.48 30.85 11.28
N TYR A 52 -56.56 30.11 11.88
CA TYR A 52 -56.76 28.72 12.25
C TYR A 52 -57.85 28.57 13.31
N ASN A 53 -57.91 29.50 14.27
CA ASN A 53 -58.93 29.48 15.34
C ASN A 53 -60.35 29.63 14.79
N ASP A 54 -60.52 30.25 13.62
CA ASP A 54 -61.84 30.44 13.00
C ASP A 54 -62.35 29.16 12.31
N VAL A 55 -61.45 28.22 11.99
CA VAL A 55 -61.78 27.00 11.23
C VAL A 55 -61.53 25.70 11.99
N GLU A 56 -60.77 25.71 13.09
CA GLU A 56 -60.33 24.49 13.79
C GLU A 56 -61.48 23.64 14.33
N ASN A 57 -62.59 24.29 14.71
CA ASN A 57 -63.79 23.67 15.26
C ASN A 57 -64.96 23.58 14.25
N ASN A 58 -64.73 23.93 12.98
CA ASN A 58 -65.76 23.79 11.95
C ASN A 58 -66.10 22.30 11.75
N SER A 59 -67.40 21.95 11.78
CA SER A 59 -67.85 20.56 11.71
C SER A 59 -67.43 19.82 10.44
N LEU A 60 -67.34 20.51 9.30
CA LEU A 60 -66.86 19.91 8.05
C LEU A 60 -65.35 19.63 8.09
N ILE A 61 -64.58 20.52 8.73
CA ILE A 61 -63.13 20.35 8.92
C ILE A 61 -62.85 19.18 9.87
N LEU A 62 -63.61 19.06 10.96
CA LEU A 62 -63.52 17.94 11.89
C LEU A 62 -63.85 16.60 11.19
N ALA A 63 -64.94 16.56 10.41
CA ALA A 63 -65.30 15.37 9.64
C ALA A 63 -64.21 14.96 8.65
N ALA A 64 -63.61 15.91 7.91
CA ALA A 64 -62.50 15.62 7.00
C ALA A 64 -61.28 15.03 7.74
N ARG A 65 -60.97 15.54 8.94
CA ARG A 65 -59.90 14.99 9.78
C ARG A 65 -60.21 13.54 10.17
N ASP A 66 -61.42 13.27 10.63
CA ASP A 66 -61.83 11.93 11.06
C ASP A 66 -61.80 10.92 9.89
N PHE A 67 -62.34 11.28 8.72
CA PHE A 67 -62.29 10.41 7.55
C PHE A 67 -60.85 10.13 7.09
N SER A 68 -59.96 11.12 7.17
CA SER A 68 -58.54 10.93 6.84
C SER A 68 -57.83 10.01 7.84
N ASN A 69 -58.15 10.10 9.13
CA ASN A 69 -57.54 9.29 10.20
C ASN A 69 -57.97 7.83 10.12
N ASN A 70 -59.20 7.58 9.69
CA ASN A 70 -59.78 6.24 9.54
C ASN A 70 -59.56 5.63 8.14
N GLY A 71 -58.85 6.32 7.24
CA GLY A 71 -58.56 5.80 5.89
C GLY A 71 -59.76 5.74 4.95
N ASN A 72 -60.87 6.43 5.24
CA ASN A 72 -62.05 6.44 4.39
C ASN A 72 -61.93 7.48 3.27
N ASN A 73 -61.21 7.12 2.21
CA ASN A 73 -60.89 8.06 1.12
C ASN A 73 -62.14 8.56 0.37
N THR A 74 -63.18 7.73 0.23
CA THR A 74 -64.44 8.14 -0.43
C THR A 74 -65.14 9.24 0.36
N GLN A 75 -65.31 9.06 1.67
CA GLN A 75 -65.93 10.06 2.53
C GLN A 75 -65.04 11.31 2.69
N LEU A 76 -63.72 11.14 2.71
CA LEU A 76 -62.77 12.25 2.73
C LEU A 76 -62.93 13.15 1.50
N LEU A 77 -63.03 12.57 0.30
CA LEU A 77 -63.24 13.31 -0.93
C LEU A 77 -64.59 14.05 -0.94
N GLN A 78 -65.65 13.43 -0.41
CA GLN A 78 -66.95 14.09 -0.25
C GLN A 78 -66.87 15.26 0.73
N ALA A 79 -66.17 15.09 1.87
CA ALA A 79 -65.98 16.16 2.85
C ALA A 79 -65.23 17.36 2.24
N PHE A 80 -64.20 17.11 1.42
CA PHE A 80 -63.51 18.19 0.70
C PHE A 80 -64.42 18.97 -0.25
N ASN A 81 -65.32 18.29 -0.97
CA ASN A 81 -66.29 18.97 -1.82
C ASN A 81 -67.27 19.82 -0.98
N ASN A 82 -67.78 19.26 0.11
CA ASN A 82 -68.68 19.98 1.02
C ASN A 82 -68.02 21.24 1.62
N ILE A 83 -66.73 21.17 1.99
CA ILE A 83 -65.97 22.31 2.49
C ILE A 83 -65.90 23.42 1.43
N ARG A 84 -65.61 23.08 0.17
CA ARG A 84 -65.50 24.07 -0.93
C ARG A 84 -66.83 24.71 -1.31
N SER A 85 -67.92 23.97 -1.19
CA SER A 85 -69.27 24.45 -1.52
C SER A 85 -69.99 25.10 -0.33
N ASN A 86 -69.39 25.09 0.87
CA ASN A 86 -70.00 25.68 2.05
C ASN A 86 -69.97 27.21 1.98
N SER A 87 -71.11 27.86 2.24
CA SER A 87 -71.26 29.33 2.15
C SER A 87 -70.29 30.12 3.04
N SER A 88 -69.87 29.56 4.17
CA SER A 88 -68.91 30.21 5.09
C SER A 88 -67.46 30.04 4.66
N LEU A 89 -67.16 29.14 3.72
CA LEU A 89 -65.79 28.80 3.32
C LEU A 89 -65.51 28.98 1.83
N MET A 90 -66.55 29.06 0.98
CA MET A 90 -66.44 29.09 -0.49
C MET A 90 -65.67 30.29 -1.04
N ASN A 91 -65.54 31.38 -0.27
CA ASN A 91 -64.80 32.58 -0.67
C ASN A 91 -63.29 32.48 -0.37
N TYR A 92 -62.83 31.44 0.32
CA TYR A 92 -61.41 31.23 0.60
C TYR A 92 -60.73 30.38 -0.46
N GLN A 93 -59.43 30.60 -0.63
CA GLN A 93 -58.61 29.77 -1.51
C GLN A 93 -58.25 28.47 -0.78
N ILE A 94 -58.93 27.39 -1.16
CA ILE A 94 -58.80 26.09 -0.50
C ILE A 94 -58.00 25.13 -1.40
N THR A 95 -56.97 24.51 -0.84
CA THR A 95 -56.26 23.39 -1.46
C THR A 95 -56.45 22.15 -0.60
N THR A 96 -56.76 21.01 -1.21
CA THR A 96 -57.00 19.75 -0.50
C THR A 96 -56.07 18.66 -1.00
N TYR A 97 -55.65 17.79 -0.09
CA TYR A 97 -54.63 16.77 -0.33
C TYR A 97 -55.12 15.40 0.15
N THR A 98 -54.82 14.36 -0.61
CA THR A 98 -54.97 12.96 -0.20
C THR A 98 -53.62 12.26 -0.31
N TYR A 99 -53.43 11.19 0.45
CA TYR A 99 -52.17 10.45 0.53
C TYR A 99 -52.38 8.95 0.52
N ASN A 100 -51.37 8.26 0.01
CA ASN A 100 -51.09 6.87 0.35
C ASN A 100 -49.96 6.88 1.42
N PRO A 101 -50.24 6.46 2.67
CA PRO A 101 -49.23 6.43 3.72
C PRO A 101 -47.95 5.71 3.28
N LEU A 102 -46.79 6.22 3.74
CA LEU A 102 -45.43 5.76 3.38
C LEU A 102 -45.00 5.95 1.91
N VAL A 103 -45.92 6.31 1.00
CA VAL A 103 -45.61 6.57 -0.41
C VAL A 103 -45.58 8.07 -0.70
N GLY A 104 -46.71 8.75 -0.54
CA GLY A 104 -46.80 10.16 -0.90
C GLY A 104 -48.22 10.67 -1.12
N VAL A 105 -48.32 11.87 -1.70
CA VAL A 105 -49.58 12.52 -2.08
C VAL A 105 -50.21 11.73 -3.22
N THR A 106 -51.49 11.40 -3.16
CA THR A 106 -52.21 10.72 -4.26
C THR A 106 -53.01 11.68 -5.13
N SER A 107 -53.53 12.76 -4.55
CA SER A 107 -54.17 13.82 -5.31
C SER A 107 -54.08 15.16 -4.60
N ILE A 108 -54.00 16.23 -5.40
CA ILE A 108 -54.09 17.62 -4.97
C ILE A 108 -55.23 18.26 -5.74
N THR A 109 -56.13 18.97 -5.05
CA THR A 109 -57.11 19.84 -5.70
C THR A 109 -56.78 21.27 -5.31
N PRO A 110 -56.22 22.09 -6.22
CA PRO A 110 -55.99 23.51 -5.99
C PRO A 110 -57.30 24.30 -5.86
N PRO A 111 -57.25 25.61 -5.54
CA PRO A 111 -58.45 26.45 -5.45
C PRO A 111 -59.22 26.55 -6.78
N SER A 112 -58.54 26.37 -7.91
CA SER A 112 -59.16 26.32 -9.25
C SER A 112 -60.09 25.11 -9.45
N GLY A 113 -60.02 24.09 -8.59
CA GLY A 113 -60.81 22.86 -8.71
C GLY A 113 -60.25 21.83 -9.69
N HIS A 114 -59.21 22.16 -10.47
CA HIS A 114 -58.57 21.22 -11.38
C HIS A 114 -57.71 20.22 -10.61
N LYS A 115 -58.29 19.05 -10.30
CA LYS A 115 -57.64 17.99 -9.54
C LYS A 115 -56.49 17.36 -10.33
N GLU A 116 -55.36 17.22 -9.63
CA GLU A 116 -54.16 16.53 -10.08
C GLU A 116 -54.01 15.20 -9.33
N PHE A 117 -53.56 14.16 -10.04
CA PHE A 117 -53.28 12.83 -9.51
C PHE A 117 -51.79 12.52 -9.63
N TYR A 118 -51.22 11.94 -8.59
CA TYR A 118 -49.77 11.70 -8.47
C TYR A 118 -49.51 10.20 -8.48
N GLU A 119 -48.81 9.72 -9.52
CA GLU A 119 -48.45 8.32 -9.73
C GLU A 119 -46.99 8.10 -9.36
N TYR A 120 -46.70 6.98 -8.69
CA TYR A 120 -45.36 6.62 -8.26
C TYR A 120 -44.87 5.35 -8.98
N ASP A 121 -43.55 5.21 -9.12
CA ASP A 121 -42.92 3.99 -9.60
C ASP A 121 -42.85 2.91 -8.50
N SER A 122 -42.32 1.73 -8.84
CA SER A 122 -42.16 0.61 -7.89
C SER A 122 -41.22 0.90 -6.71
N PHE A 123 -40.49 2.01 -6.75
CA PHE A 123 -39.59 2.46 -5.68
C PHE A 123 -40.20 3.62 -4.87
N ASN A 124 -41.51 3.86 -5.00
CA ASN A 124 -42.23 4.96 -4.34
C ASN A 124 -41.72 6.36 -4.71
N ARG A 125 -41.17 6.55 -5.92
CA ARG A 125 -40.74 7.88 -6.43
C ARG A 125 -41.77 8.41 -7.42
N LEU A 126 -41.96 9.74 -7.45
CA LEU A 126 -42.97 10.38 -8.30
C LEU A 126 -42.67 10.11 -9.78
N LYS A 127 -43.53 9.36 -10.46
CA LYS A 127 -43.38 8.98 -11.87
C LYS A 127 -44.14 9.93 -12.80
N ALA A 128 -45.37 10.30 -12.44
CA ALA A 128 -46.19 11.18 -13.26
C ALA A 128 -47.18 11.99 -12.42
N VAL A 129 -47.56 13.16 -12.93
CA VAL A 129 -48.71 13.94 -12.48
C VAL A 129 -49.72 13.98 -13.61
N LYS A 130 -50.97 13.62 -13.32
CA LYS A 130 -52.06 13.48 -14.31
C LYS A 130 -53.25 14.38 -13.95
N ASP A 131 -54.02 14.79 -14.95
CA ASP A 131 -55.31 15.45 -14.73
C ASP A 131 -56.45 14.44 -14.47
N ILE A 132 -57.67 14.95 -14.33
CA ILE A 132 -58.89 14.15 -14.13
C ILE A 132 -59.22 13.21 -15.29
N ASN A 133 -58.75 13.51 -16.50
CA ASN A 133 -58.93 12.69 -17.70
C ASN A 133 -57.77 11.70 -17.88
N SER A 134 -56.93 11.52 -16.85
CA SER A 134 -55.71 10.71 -16.89
C SER A 134 -54.66 11.19 -17.90
N LYS A 135 -54.75 12.43 -18.39
CA LYS A 135 -53.74 13.02 -19.26
C LYS A 135 -52.51 13.38 -18.43
N ILE A 136 -51.34 13.00 -18.90
CA ILE A 136 -50.06 13.33 -18.26
C ILE A 136 -49.82 14.84 -18.37
N LEU A 137 -49.68 15.51 -17.22
CA LEU A 137 -49.28 16.91 -17.08
C LEU A 137 -47.77 17.03 -16.91
N LYS A 138 -47.18 16.10 -16.15
CA LYS A 138 -45.73 16.01 -15.90
C LYS A 138 -45.32 14.55 -15.83
N GLU A 139 -44.16 14.23 -16.36
CA GLU A 139 -43.54 12.90 -16.28
C GLU A 139 -42.10 13.04 -15.79
N TYR A 140 -41.67 12.10 -14.97
CA TYR A 140 -40.34 12.09 -14.35
C TYR A 140 -39.65 10.78 -14.67
N THR A 141 -38.47 10.88 -15.27
CA THR A 141 -37.57 9.75 -15.51
C THR A 141 -36.36 9.87 -14.60
N TYR A 142 -36.09 8.80 -13.87
CA TYR A 142 -34.96 8.75 -12.95
C TYR A 142 -33.86 7.88 -13.53
N ASN A 143 -32.89 8.53 -14.16
CA ASN A 143 -31.70 7.86 -14.64
C ASN A 143 -30.73 7.70 -13.49
N TYR A 144 -30.58 6.48 -13.01
CA TYR A 144 -29.38 6.14 -12.26
C TYR A 144 -28.25 6.03 -13.27
N THR A 145 -27.17 6.79 -13.07
CA THR A 145 -25.88 6.28 -13.56
C THR A 145 -25.77 4.87 -13.01
N PRO A 146 -25.52 3.84 -13.83
CA PRO A 146 -25.18 2.55 -13.28
C PRO A 146 -24.07 2.82 -12.29
N SER A 147 -24.32 2.60 -11.00
CA SER A 147 -23.26 2.10 -10.17
C SER A 147 -22.96 0.76 -10.82
N THR A 148 -22.07 0.76 -11.81
CA THR A 148 -21.25 -0.40 -12.00
C THR A 148 -20.82 -0.77 -10.59
N PRO A 149 -21.05 -2.01 -10.12
CA PRO A 149 -20.28 -2.44 -8.95
C PRO A 149 -18.86 -2.06 -9.32
N ILE A 150 -18.24 -1.20 -8.50
CA ILE A 150 -16.86 -0.83 -8.74
C ILE A 150 -16.15 -2.18 -8.73
N SER A 151 -15.85 -2.70 -9.92
CA SER A 151 -14.96 -3.83 -10.08
C SER A 151 -13.62 -3.21 -9.79
N ILE A 152 -13.33 -3.05 -8.49
CA ILE A 152 -11.98 -2.85 -8.02
C ILE A 152 -11.29 -4.15 -8.39
N ASN A 153 -10.76 -4.18 -9.61
CA ASN A 153 -9.84 -5.22 -10.03
C ASN A 153 -8.72 -5.16 -8.98
N THR A 154 -8.78 -6.10 -8.06
CA THR A 154 -7.80 -6.22 -6.99
C THR A 154 -6.69 -7.02 -7.63
N TYR A 155 -5.61 -6.32 -7.98
CA TYR A 155 -4.43 -6.93 -8.54
C TYR A 155 -3.54 -7.40 -7.40
N TYR A 156 -3.09 -8.64 -7.49
CA TYR A 156 -2.17 -9.24 -6.53
C TYR A 156 -0.75 -9.28 -7.09
N ASN A 157 0.24 -9.20 -6.21
CA ASN A 157 1.63 -9.38 -6.62
C ASN A 157 1.88 -10.82 -7.07
N VAL A 158 2.73 -10.99 -8.06
CA VAL A 158 3.29 -12.31 -8.38
C VAL A 158 4.36 -12.68 -7.34
N GLY A 159 4.72 -13.96 -7.25
CA GLY A 159 5.86 -14.38 -6.44
C GLY A 159 7.14 -13.70 -6.95
N MET A 160 7.84 -12.98 -6.07
CA MET A 160 9.04 -12.23 -6.41
C MET A 160 10.19 -12.63 -5.49
N SER A 161 11.40 -12.69 -6.03
CA SER A 161 12.59 -12.99 -5.26
C SER A 161 13.79 -12.21 -5.77
N GLN A 162 14.74 -11.92 -4.89
CA GLN A 162 16.00 -11.28 -5.24
C GLN A 162 17.12 -11.87 -4.39
N SER A 163 18.29 -12.02 -5.01
CA SER A 163 19.51 -12.48 -4.35
C SER A 163 20.27 -11.29 -3.78
N PHE A 164 20.66 -11.40 -2.51
CA PHE A 164 21.46 -10.42 -1.79
C PHE A 164 22.73 -11.09 -1.29
N THR A 165 23.85 -10.39 -1.36
CA THR A 165 25.14 -10.88 -0.87
C THR A 165 25.41 -10.30 0.50
N LYS A 166 25.76 -11.15 1.48
CA LYS A 166 26.17 -10.69 2.82
C LYS A 166 27.34 -9.72 2.72
N ASN A 167 27.27 -8.57 3.39
CA ASN A 167 28.25 -7.49 3.23
C ASN A 167 28.95 -7.04 4.53
N ASP A 168 28.65 -7.70 5.64
CA ASP A 168 29.21 -7.47 6.98
C ASP A 168 30.16 -8.62 7.39
N CYS A 169 30.82 -9.26 6.42
CA CYS A 169 31.80 -10.30 6.70
C CYS A 169 33.10 -9.71 7.29
N PRO A 170 33.78 -10.44 8.20
CA PRO A 170 35.11 -10.08 8.66
C PRO A 170 36.10 -9.95 7.49
N PRO A 171 37.22 -9.22 7.67
CA PRO A 171 38.25 -9.12 6.64
C PRO A 171 38.75 -10.51 6.17
N ASN A 172 38.98 -10.65 4.85
CA ASN A 172 39.38 -11.87 4.14
C ASN A 172 38.29 -12.96 4.02
N PHE A 173 37.02 -12.61 4.25
CA PHE A 173 35.87 -13.45 3.93
C PHE A 173 35.02 -12.78 2.85
N ILE A 174 34.44 -13.59 1.98
CA ILE A 174 33.40 -13.17 1.04
C ILE A 174 32.03 -13.62 1.57
N GLY A 175 31.03 -12.77 1.40
CA GLY A 175 29.66 -13.10 1.79
C GLY A 175 29.03 -14.09 0.82
N GLY A 176 28.35 -15.09 1.37
CA GLY A 176 27.44 -15.92 0.61
C GLY A 176 26.20 -15.15 0.16
N SER A 177 25.49 -15.71 -0.81
CA SER A 177 24.22 -15.16 -1.29
C SER A 177 23.04 -15.73 -0.50
N PHE A 178 22.05 -14.88 -0.26
CA PHE A 178 20.76 -15.23 0.31
C PHE A 178 19.64 -14.77 -0.63
N VAL A 179 18.69 -15.65 -0.91
CA VAL A 179 17.51 -15.32 -1.73
C VAL A 179 16.37 -14.93 -0.79
N PHE A 180 15.99 -13.66 -0.82
CA PHE A 180 14.80 -13.19 -0.12
C PHE A 180 13.61 -13.25 -1.08
N SER A 181 12.54 -13.92 -0.65
CA SER A 181 11.36 -14.19 -1.48
C SER A 181 10.10 -13.66 -0.81
N VAL A 182 9.26 -13.02 -1.61
CA VAL A 182 7.90 -12.60 -1.27
C VAL A 182 6.94 -13.50 -2.05
N PRO A 183 6.07 -14.28 -1.38
CA PRO A 183 5.12 -15.14 -2.08
C PRO A 183 4.11 -14.33 -2.88
N ALA A 184 3.49 -14.97 -3.88
CA ALA A 184 2.35 -14.38 -4.59
C ALA A 184 1.21 -14.07 -3.62
N ASP A 185 0.36 -13.12 -3.99
CA ASP A 185 -0.87 -12.75 -3.27
C ASP A 185 -0.69 -12.15 -1.86
N LYS A 186 0.55 -11.83 -1.46
CA LYS A 186 0.84 -11.16 -0.18
C LYS A 186 0.43 -9.68 -0.18
N TYR A 187 0.62 -8.99 -1.30
CA TYR A 187 0.31 -7.59 -1.50
C TYR A 187 -0.75 -7.43 -2.59
N SER A 188 -1.68 -6.52 -2.35
CA SER A 188 -2.72 -6.16 -3.29
C SER A 188 -2.69 -4.67 -3.67
N SER A 189 -3.29 -4.36 -4.81
CA SER A 189 -3.48 -3.00 -5.30
C SER A 189 -4.78 -2.89 -6.08
N ASN A 190 -5.43 -1.74 -5.93
CA ASN A 190 -6.61 -1.37 -6.72
C ASN A 190 -6.20 -0.51 -7.93
N ILE A 191 -4.89 -0.33 -8.17
CA ILE A 191 -4.32 0.49 -9.25
C ILE A 191 -3.88 -0.40 -10.41
N SER A 192 -2.95 -1.34 -10.17
CA SER A 192 -2.44 -2.27 -11.19
C SER A 192 -1.64 -3.41 -10.56
N GLN A 193 -1.36 -4.47 -11.34
CA GLN A 193 -0.43 -5.52 -10.92
C GLN A 193 1.00 -5.00 -10.71
N THR A 194 1.43 -3.99 -11.50
CA THR A 194 2.74 -3.35 -11.32
C THR A 194 2.85 -2.66 -9.96
N ASP A 195 1.80 -1.99 -9.49
CA ASP A 195 1.78 -1.36 -8.15
C ASP A 195 1.85 -2.41 -7.03
N ALA A 196 1.11 -3.52 -7.15
CA ALA A 196 1.21 -4.63 -6.20
C ALA A 196 2.63 -5.25 -6.20
N ASN A 197 3.25 -5.41 -7.37
CA ASN A 197 4.63 -5.87 -7.51
C ASN A 197 5.65 -4.87 -6.93
N GLN A 198 5.41 -3.57 -7.05
CA GLN A 198 6.28 -2.55 -6.43
C GLN A 198 6.27 -2.63 -4.91
N LYS A 199 5.13 -2.94 -4.29
CA LYS A 199 5.06 -3.18 -2.83
C LYS A 199 5.86 -4.41 -2.41
N ALA A 200 5.73 -5.51 -3.15
CA ALA A 200 6.55 -6.71 -2.94
C ALA A 200 8.05 -6.39 -3.10
N LEU A 201 8.43 -5.65 -4.15
CA LEU A 201 9.81 -5.24 -4.38
C LEU A 201 10.36 -4.29 -3.30
N ALA A 202 9.52 -3.39 -2.76
CA ALA A 202 9.92 -2.51 -1.66
C ALA A 202 10.26 -3.31 -0.39
N GLU A 203 9.48 -4.36 -0.07
CA GLU A 203 9.81 -5.26 1.04
C GLU A 203 11.15 -5.98 0.80
N ILE A 204 11.32 -6.53 -0.40
CA ILE A 204 12.56 -7.20 -0.82
C ILE A 204 13.76 -6.27 -0.63
N ASN A 205 13.67 -5.01 -1.09
CA ASN A 205 14.76 -4.05 -0.99
C ASN A 205 15.03 -3.59 0.46
N ASN A 206 13.98 -3.42 1.28
CA ASN A 206 14.11 -2.96 2.65
C ASN A 206 14.65 -4.03 3.61
N ASN A 207 14.33 -5.31 3.36
CA ASN A 207 14.64 -6.41 4.28
C ASN A 207 15.72 -7.35 3.76
N GLY A 208 15.88 -7.46 2.44
CA GLY A 208 16.71 -8.48 1.79
C GLY A 208 18.17 -8.46 2.25
N GLN A 209 18.78 -7.28 2.37
CA GLN A 209 20.17 -7.16 2.82
C GLN A 209 20.35 -7.56 4.29
N ASN A 210 19.44 -7.16 5.18
CA ASN A 210 19.49 -7.55 6.59
C ASN A 210 19.35 -9.07 6.75
N MET A 211 18.45 -9.68 5.99
CA MET A 211 18.27 -11.13 5.98
C MET A 211 19.51 -11.86 5.42
N ALA A 212 20.14 -11.33 4.37
CA ALA A 212 21.42 -11.84 3.90
C ALA A 212 22.50 -11.77 4.98
N ASN A 213 22.58 -10.67 5.72
CA ASN A 213 23.53 -10.53 6.82
C ASN A 213 23.22 -11.46 8.00
N ILE A 214 21.97 -11.85 8.24
CA ILE A 214 21.62 -12.80 9.31
C ILE A 214 21.88 -14.25 8.88
N TYR A 215 21.47 -14.63 7.67
CA TYR A 215 21.33 -16.04 7.28
C TYR A 215 22.37 -16.54 6.27
N ALA A 216 23.02 -15.68 5.47
CA ALA A 216 24.10 -16.15 4.60
C ALA A 216 25.41 -16.34 5.39
N SER A 217 26.20 -17.31 4.94
CA SER A 217 27.51 -17.61 5.55
C SER A 217 28.60 -16.71 5.00
N CYS A 218 29.61 -16.40 5.82
CA CYS A 218 30.88 -15.89 5.33
C CYS A 218 31.79 -17.07 5.01
N VAL A 219 32.25 -17.18 3.77
CA VAL A 219 33.26 -18.16 3.39
C VAL A 219 34.61 -17.48 3.29
N PRO A 220 35.72 -18.15 3.66
CA PRO A 220 37.04 -17.60 3.41
C PRO A 220 37.11 -17.17 1.94
N ALA A 221 37.67 -16.00 1.68
CA ALA A 221 38.03 -15.59 0.32
C ALA A 221 39.18 -16.50 -0.15
N ALA A 222 38.89 -17.79 -0.36
CA ALA A 222 39.78 -18.68 -1.08
C ALA A 222 40.07 -17.99 -2.41
N ASP A 223 41.36 -17.85 -2.70
CA ASP A 223 41.95 -17.20 -3.86
C ASP A 223 42.26 -15.68 -3.75
N VAL A 224 42.66 -15.21 -2.56
CA VAL A 224 43.72 -14.18 -2.54
C VAL A 224 45.05 -14.88 -2.82
N SER A 225 45.29 -15.24 -4.09
CA SER A 225 46.58 -15.73 -4.56
C SER A 225 47.66 -14.74 -4.12
N CYS A 226 48.62 -15.21 -3.34
CA CYS A 226 49.91 -14.57 -3.15
C CYS A 226 50.86 -15.25 -4.14
N PRO A 227 50.88 -14.81 -5.42
CA PRO A 227 51.65 -15.49 -6.44
C PRO A 227 53.14 -15.43 -6.09
N PHE A 228 53.80 -16.57 -6.20
CA PHE A 228 55.25 -16.65 -6.19
C PHE A 228 55.75 -16.43 -7.61
N THR A 229 56.62 -15.45 -7.79
CA THR A 229 57.33 -15.16 -9.04
C THR A 229 58.72 -15.78 -8.96
N PRO A 230 59.00 -16.91 -9.64
CA PRO A 230 60.33 -17.52 -9.64
C PRO A 230 61.35 -16.62 -10.34
N THR A 231 62.63 -16.77 -9.98
CA THR A 231 63.72 -16.20 -10.77
C THR A 231 63.92 -16.98 -12.08
N ASN A 232 64.20 -16.25 -13.16
CA ASN A 232 64.54 -16.86 -14.45
C ASN A 232 66.01 -17.26 -14.58
N ASN A 233 66.85 -16.92 -13.58
CA ASN A 233 68.31 -17.07 -13.70
C ASN A 233 68.79 -18.52 -13.71
N TYR A 234 68.02 -19.44 -13.11
CA TYR A 234 68.49 -20.81 -12.82
C TYR A 234 67.47 -21.90 -13.15
N ASN A 235 66.41 -21.59 -13.93
CA ASN A 235 65.35 -22.53 -14.35
C ASN A 235 64.86 -23.49 -13.24
N ILE A 236 64.79 -23.01 -12.00
CA ILE A 236 64.32 -23.80 -10.86
C ILE A 236 62.85 -24.11 -11.11
N SER A 237 62.53 -25.40 -11.28
CA SER A 237 61.16 -25.82 -11.56
C SER A 237 60.34 -25.70 -10.28
N HIS A 238 59.30 -24.87 -10.32
CA HIS A 238 58.33 -24.73 -9.24
C HIS A 238 57.10 -25.57 -9.59
N TYR A 239 56.58 -26.33 -8.64
CA TYR A 239 55.34 -27.09 -8.84
C TYR A 239 54.12 -26.22 -8.57
N ASN A 240 53.02 -26.47 -9.31
CA ASN A 240 51.75 -25.73 -9.24
C ASN A 240 51.01 -25.80 -7.87
N SER A 241 51.60 -26.39 -6.84
CA SER A 241 51.04 -26.57 -5.50
C SER A 241 51.52 -25.51 -4.49
N ASN A 242 51.83 -24.30 -4.95
CA ASN A 242 52.19 -23.20 -4.07
C ASN A 242 50.92 -22.62 -3.41
N PHE A 243 50.45 -23.26 -2.34
CA PHE A 243 49.32 -22.77 -1.57
C PHE A 243 49.83 -21.72 -0.58
N VAL A 244 49.66 -20.45 -0.93
CA VAL A 244 49.82 -19.35 0.01
C VAL A 244 48.42 -18.82 0.32
N TYR A 245 47.97 -19.01 1.56
CA TYR A 245 46.68 -18.47 2.00
C TYR A 245 46.83 -17.74 3.33
N LYS A 246 45.85 -16.88 3.61
CA LYS A 246 45.87 -15.97 4.74
C LYS A 246 44.89 -16.45 5.83
N PRO A 247 45.34 -17.26 6.82
CA PRO A 247 44.45 -17.75 7.88
C PRO A 247 43.92 -16.64 8.81
N ALA A 248 44.58 -15.47 8.88
CA ALA A 248 44.16 -14.33 9.70
C ALA A 248 44.69 -12.99 9.15
N ILE A 249 44.18 -11.84 9.63
CA ILE A 249 44.49 -10.47 9.14
C ILE A 249 46.00 -10.20 9.00
N ASN A 250 46.81 -10.76 9.90
CA ASN A 250 48.26 -10.60 9.97
C ASN A 250 49.00 -11.94 9.87
N SER A 251 48.42 -12.99 9.26
CA SER A 251 49.09 -14.29 9.16
C SER A 251 49.04 -14.86 7.75
N VAL A 252 50.18 -15.29 7.24
CA VAL A 252 50.36 -15.96 5.96
C VAL A 252 50.86 -17.38 6.21
N ASN A 253 50.21 -18.37 5.62
CA ASN A 253 50.69 -19.75 5.58
C ASN A 253 51.14 -20.06 4.16
N ALA A 254 52.40 -20.44 3.97
CA ALA A 254 53.02 -20.63 2.67
C ALA A 254 53.60 -22.03 2.53
N GLN A 255 53.20 -22.72 1.46
CA GLN A 255 53.82 -23.94 0.98
C GLN A 255 54.56 -23.64 -0.33
N TYR A 256 55.86 -23.94 -0.39
CA TYR A 256 56.68 -23.85 -1.59
C TYR A 256 57.32 -25.20 -1.90
N VAL A 257 57.28 -25.63 -3.16
CA VAL A 257 57.93 -26.88 -3.58
C VAL A 257 58.87 -26.61 -4.76
N PHE A 258 60.17 -26.79 -4.52
CA PHE A 258 61.22 -26.54 -5.51
C PHE A 258 61.85 -27.85 -5.99
N ALA A 259 61.94 -28.03 -7.30
CA ALA A 259 62.85 -29.00 -7.91
C ALA A 259 64.12 -28.29 -8.38
N LEU A 260 65.27 -28.79 -7.93
CA LEU A 260 66.58 -28.29 -8.32
C LEU A 260 67.04 -29.03 -9.59
N PRO A 261 67.12 -28.36 -10.75
CA PRO A 261 67.59 -29.01 -11.96
C PRO A 261 69.10 -29.29 -11.93
N TYR A 262 69.56 -30.22 -12.76
CA TYR A 262 70.94 -30.74 -12.78
C TYR A 262 72.04 -29.65 -12.83
N PHE A 263 71.80 -28.56 -13.55
CA PHE A 263 72.75 -27.47 -13.74
C PHE A 263 72.89 -26.52 -12.53
N THR A 264 72.18 -26.78 -11.42
CA THR A 264 72.31 -25.99 -10.18
C THR A 264 73.38 -26.51 -9.22
N THR A 265 74.05 -27.62 -9.54
CA THR A 265 75.18 -28.18 -8.76
C THR A 265 76.41 -27.27 -8.74
N SER A 266 76.51 -26.33 -9.68
CA SER A 266 77.59 -25.33 -9.77
C SER A 266 77.32 -24.07 -8.94
N LEU A 267 76.12 -23.90 -8.38
CA LEU A 267 75.79 -22.75 -7.54
C LEU A 267 76.35 -22.95 -6.13
N ASP A 268 76.87 -21.88 -5.55
CA ASP A 268 77.29 -21.89 -4.14
C ASP A 268 76.07 -21.71 -3.21
N TRP A 269 75.41 -22.81 -2.92
CA TRP A 269 74.28 -22.86 -2.00
C TRP A 269 74.67 -22.53 -0.55
N SER A 270 75.96 -22.53 -0.19
CA SER A 270 76.42 -22.21 1.16
C SER A 270 76.32 -20.72 1.47
N GLN A 271 76.29 -19.84 0.46
CA GLN A 271 76.11 -18.40 0.62
C GLN A 271 74.65 -17.96 0.52
N GLY A 272 73.78 -18.85 0.04
CA GLY A 272 72.37 -18.57 -0.22
C GLY A 272 72.14 -18.15 -1.67
N VAL A 273 71.09 -18.70 -2.28
CA VAL A 273 70.71 -18.46 -3.68
C VAL A 273 69.30 -17.89 -3.70
N TYR A 274 69.11 -16.77 -4.39
CA TYR A 274 67.80 -16.18 -4.64
C TYR A 274 66.98 -17.07 -5.58
N VAL A 275 65.73 -17.37 -5.20
CA VAL A 275 64.87 -18.30 -5.95
C VAL A 275 63.59 -17.66 -6.49
N GLY A 276 63.22 -16.48 -6.01
CA GLY A 276 62.02 -15.76 -6.45
C GLY A 276 61.45 -14.87 -5.36
N SER A 277 60.27 -14.29 -5.61
CA SER A 277 59.62 -13.35 -4.70
C SER A 277 58.12 -13.56 -4.61
N ILE A 278 57.52 -13.08 -3.54
CA ILE A 278 56.07 -12.83 -3.46
C ILE A 278 55.78 -11.34 -3.58
N ALA A 279 54.53 -10.97 -3.88
CA ALA A 279 54.15 -9.55 -3.94
C ALA A 279 54.33 -8.88 -2.56
N SER A 280 54.79 -7.62 -2.56
CA SER A 280 55.20 -6.88 -1.35
C SER A 280 54.08 -6.71 -0.32
N ASN A 281 52.82 -6.72 -0.75
CA ASN A 281 51.66 -6.71 0.13
C ASN A 281 51.45 -8.03 0.90
N TYR A 282 52.26 -9.06 0.66
CA TYR A 282 52.29 -10.31 1.44
C TYR A 282 53.63 -10.54 2.16
N ALA A 283 54.63 -9.67 1.96
CA ALA A 283 55.92 -9.79 2.62
C ALA A 283 55.79 -9.72 4.16
N PRO A 284 56.64 -10.45 4.91
CA PRO A 284 56.64 -10.39 6.36
C PRO A 284 57.12 -9.03 6.88
N THR A 285 56.70 -8.64 8.09
CA THR A 285 57.18 -7.41 8.76
C THR A 285 58.61 -7.50 9.31
N ALA A 286 59.16 -8.71 9.40
CA ALA A 286 60.55 -8.97 9.75
C ALA A 286 61.05 -10.20 8.98
N ASN A 287 62.34 -10.26 8.66
CA ASN A 287 62.94 -11.41 7.98
C ASN A 287 62.58 -12.71 8.71
N ARG A 288 62.10 -13.71 7.96
CA ARG A 288 61.76 -15.03 8.49
C ARG A 288 62.70 -16.07 7.93
N THR A 289 63.11 -16.99 8.78
CA THR A 289 63.94 -18.13 8.41
C THR A 289 63.27 -19.42 8.83
N VAL A 290 63.26 -20.40 7.94
CA VAL A 290 62.69 -21.72 8.16
C VAL A 290 63.77 -22.74 7.86
N VAL A 291 64.02 -23.63 8.81
CA VAL A 291 64.98 -24.72 8.68
C VAL A 291 64.23 -25.99 8.32
N ILE A 292 64.64 -26.68 7.26
CA ILE A 292 63.99 -27.91 6.80
C ILE A 292 65.03 -29.01 6.57
N ASN A 293 64.71 -30.19 7.10
CA ASN A 293 65.44 -31.42 6.83
C ASN A 293 64.80 -32.11 5.62
N ASN A 294 65.56 -32.27 4.54
CA ASN A 294 65.14 -33.00 3.36
C ASN A 294 66.14 -34.13 3.08
N GLY A 295 65.84 -35.33 3.58
CA GLY A 295 66.79 -36.44 3.58
C GLY A 295 68.04 -36.10 4.42
N SER A 296 69.23 -36.23 3.83
CA SER A 296 70.52 -35.88 4.45
C SER A 296 70.87 -34.39 4.35
N ASN A 297 70.06 -33.60 3.63
CA ASN A 297 70.31 -32.17 3.42
C ASN A 297 69.50 -31.33 4.39
N VAL A 298 70.14 -30.32 4.99
CA VAL A 298 69.49 -29.31 5.84
C VAL A 298 69.51 -27.97 5.13
N TRP A 299 68.34 -27.37 4.97
CA TRP A 299 68.14 -26.13 4.22
C TRP A 299 67.59 -25.03 5.10
N ASN A 300 68.06 -23.80 4.88
CA ASN A 300 67.38 -22.59 5.33
C ASN A 300 66.67 -21.94 4.15
N MET A 301 65.39 -21.67 4.31
CA MET A 301 64.68 -20.70 3.49
C MET A 301 64.55 -19.40 4.25
N ILE A 302 64.91 -18.30 3.61
CA ILE A 302 64.79 -16.96 4.16
C ILE A 302 63.83 -16.17 3.27
N ILE A 303 62.81 -15.56 3.86
CA ILE A 303 62.00 -14.53 3.21
C ILE A 303 62.23 -13.20 3.91
N ASP A 304 62.65 -12.18 3.16
CA ASP A 304 62.91 -10.85 3.70
C ASP A 304 61.66 -9.96 3.71
N THR A 305 61.77 -8.78 4.31
CA THR A 305 60.66 -7.80 4.39
C THR A 305 60.24 -7.21 3.04
N SER A 306 61.01 -7.44 1.97
CA SER A 306 60.63 -7.06 0.60
C SER A 306 59.87 -8.17 -0.13
N GLY A 307 59.80 -9.37 0.47
CA GLY A 307 59.15 -10.55 -0.11
C GLY A 307 60.08 -11.40 -0.98
N GLN A 308 61.40 -11.19 -0.93
CA GLN A 308 62.37 -12.01 -1.67
C GLN A 308 62.71 -13.29 -0.90
N LEU A 309 62.78 -14.41 -1.62
CA LEU A 309 63.08 -15.73 -1.08
C LEU A 309 64.48 -16.18 -1.48
N THR A 310 65.25 -16.61 -0.48
CA THR A 310 66.61 -17.16 -0.63
C THR A 310 66.70 -18.54 0.01
N LEU A 311 67.31 -19.50 -0.68
CA LEU A 311 67.59 -20.84 -0.16
C LEU A 311 69.08 -21.01 0.12
N LYS A 312 69.42 -21.54 1.28
CA LYS A 312 70.80 -21.78 1.72
C LYS A 312 70.95 -23.22 2.21
N LEU A 313 71.93 -23.96 1.69
CA LEU A 313 72.27 -25.29 2.19
C LEU A 313 73.15 -25.13 3.44
N ILE A 314 72.72 -25.69 4.55
CA ILE A 314 73.41 -25.63 5.85
C ILE A 314 74.33 -26.83 6.04
N SER A 315 73.86 -28.03 5.70
CA SER A 315 74.65 -29.25 5.75
C SER A 315 74.14 -30.27 4.74
N GLY A 316 75.04 -31.13 4.27
CA GLY A 316 74.76 -32.13 3.24
C GLY A 316 75.46 -31.79 1.91
N SER A 317 74.99 -32.38 0.83
CA SER A 317 75.57 -32.23 -0.51
C SER A 317 74.48 -32.21 -1.57
N ILE A 318 74.64 -31.35 -2.58
CA ILE A 318 73.75 -31.35 -3.75
C ILE A 318 74.19 -32.47 -4.69
N ASN A 319 73.58 -33.64 -4.52
CA ASN A 319 73.67 -34.74 -5.49
C ASN A 319 72.37 -34.75 -6.31
N TYR A 320 72.44 -35.14 -7.59
CA TYR A 320 71.25 -35.23 -8.43
C TYR A 320 70.21 -36.13 -7.76
N SER A 321 69.15 -35.51 -7.26
CA SER A 321 68.00 -36.18 -6.67
C SER A 321 66.75 -35.57 -7.28
N SER A 322 65.87 -36.42 -7.81
CA SER A 322 64.56 -36.03 -8.31
C SER A 322 63.58 -35.65 -7.20
N THR A 323 63.99 -35.72 -5.92
CA THR A 323 63.15 -35.38 -4.77
C THR A 323 63.01 -33.87 -4.63
N PRO A 324 61.79 -33.31 -4.78
CA PRO A 324 61.57 -31.89 -4.55
C PRO A 324 61.83 -31.51 -3.09
N ILE A 325 62.20 -30.24 -2.88
CA ILE A 325 62.34 -29.65 -1.54
C ILE A 325 61.04 -28.91 -1.22
N SER A 326 60.31 -29.39 -0.20
CA SER A 326 59.06 -28.78 0.24
C SER A 326 59.29 -27.93 1.48
N PHE A 327 58.89 -26.66 1.41
CA PHE A 327 58.89 -25.71 2.49
C PHE A 327 57.48 -25.35 2.91
N ASN A 328 57.14 -25.61 4.17
CA ASN A 328 55.85 -25.27 4.76
C ASN A 328 56.10 -24.38 5.97
N PHE A 329 55.60 -23.15 5.94
CA PHE A 329 55.75 -22.27 7.09
C PHE A 329 54.68 -21.19 7.18
N GLN A 330 54.39 -20.83 8.42
CA GLN A 330 53.49 -19.75 8.76
C GLN A 330 54.30 -18.56 9.29
N TYR A 331 53.97 -17.36 8.83
CA TYR A 331 54.54 -16.13 9.36
C TYR A 331 53.47 -15.08 9.62
N GLN A 332 53.80 -14.16 10.53
CA GLN A 332 52.98 -12.98 10.75
C GLN A 332 53.39 -11.89 9.76
N LYS A 333 52.40 -11.29 9.09
CA LYS A 333 52.51 -10.03 8.36
C LYS A 333 52.24 -8.92 9.37
#